data_AF-A0A1E1WRV7-F1
#
_entry.id   AF-A0A1E1WRV7-F1
#
_cell.length_a   1.000
_cell.length_b   1.000
_cell.length_c   1.000
_cell.angle_alpha   90.00
_cell.angle_beta   90.00
_cell.angle_gamma   90.00
#
_symmetry.space_group_name_H-M   'P 1'
#
loop_
_entity.id
_entity.type
_entity.pdbx_description
1 polymer ?
#
loop_
_entity_poly.entity_id
_entity_poly.type
_entity_poly.pdbx_seq_one_letter_code
_entity_poly.pdbx_strand_id
1 'polypeptide(L)'
;MAENSSFVAKPARGWLHPDSVLASDGITYAVRYIGCMEVLTSMKKLDFETRSQVAKECIARVCAAAGLRSADKKRRVSQAAASALAAKPRMAHSGSNVALTVSSRAITLAALEGGETVARHDMPRVSFASGGDADSLDFVAYVAKSAPPAEWRACYVLECGGRLAQDVIATIGQAFELRFKEFLTKPSSVNINGSRALCGGGGGG
;
A
#
# COMPACT_ATOMS: atom_id res chain seq x y z
N MET A 1 2.70 32.83 -1.57
CA MET A 1 2.46 31.90 -2.70
C MET A 1 2.71 30.51 -2.14
N ALA A 2 1.68 29.70 -1.96
CA ALA A 2 1.83 28.37 -1.35
C ALA A 2 2.09 27.35 -2.45
N GLU A 3 3.32 26.84 -2.53
CA GLU A 3 3.65 25.70 -3.37
C GLU A 3 2.90 24.47 -2.86
N ASN A 4 1.88 24.07 -3.62
CA ASN A 4 1.14 22.84 -3.42
C ASN A 4 2.00 21.66 -3.91
N SER A 5 3.03 21.33 -3.13
CA SER A 5 3.94 20.21 -3.38
C SER A 5 3.15 18.90 -3.34
N SER A 6 2.69 18.48 -4.51
CA SER A 6 1.95 17.25 -4.71
C SER A 6 2.94 16.09 -4.54
N PHE A 7 2.81 15.32 -3.46
CA PHE A 7 3.74 14.25 -3.06
C PHE A 7 3.73 13.05 -4.03
N VAL A 8 2.82 13.06 -4.99
CA VAL A 8 2.58 12.02 -5.97
C VAL A 8 2.59 12.67 -7.36
N ALA A 9 3.28 12.04 -8.31
CA ALA A 9 3.31 12.52 -9.69
C ALA A 9 1.89 12.44 -10.26
N LYS A 10 1.17 13.57 -10.23
CA LYS A 10 -0.19 13.66 -10.77
C LYS A 10 -0.10 13.30 -12.26
N PRO A 11 -0.89 12.33 -12.76
CA PRO A 11 -0.89 12.01 -14.18
C PRO A 11 -1.24 13.26 -15.00
N ALA A 12 -0.62 13.42 -16.18
CA ALA A 12 -0.84 14.59 -17.06
C ALA A 12 -2.31 14.81 -17.46
N ARG A 13 -3.15 13.77 -17.29
CA ARG A 13 -4.59 13.76 -17.61
C ARG A 13 -5.50 13.99 -16.38
N GLY A 14 -4.93 14.21 -15.20
CA GLY A 14 -5.67 14.26 -13.94
C GLY A 14 -5.82 12.88 -13.29
N TRP A 15 -6.55 12.83 -12.18
CA TRP A 15 -6.83 11.59 -11.46
C TRP A 15 -7.79 10.70 -12.26
N LEU A 16 -7.62 9.37 -12.18
CA LEU A 16 -8.45 8.39 -12.90
C LEU A 16 -9.90 8.39 -12.41
N HIS A 17 -10.11 8.67 -11.13
CA HIS A 17 -11.41 8.55 -10.48
C HIS A 17 -11.78 9.86 -9.78
N PRO A 18 -13.07 10.18 -9.66
CA PRO A 18 -13.51 11.30 -8.86
C PRO A 18 -13.28 11.06 -7.36
N ASP A 19 -12.81 12.09 -6.67
CA ASP A 19 -12.46 12.06 -5.24
C ASP A 19 -13.62 11.56 -4.35
N SER A 20 -14.85 11.88 -4.72
CA SER A 20 -16.08 11.47 -4.03
C SER A 20 -16.27 9.95 -3.99
N VAL A 21 -15.89 9.25 -5.07
CA VAL A 21 -16.00 7.79 -5.13
C VAL A 21 -14.94 7.14 -4.25
N LEU A 22 -13.71 7.65 -4.28
CA LEU A 22 -12.64 7.18 -3.38
C LEU A 22 -12.98 7.41 -1.90
N ALA A 23 -13.68 8.52 -1.59
CA ALA A 23 -14.07 8.86 -0.22
C ALA A 23 -15.27 8.04 0.31
N SER A 24 -16.12 7.53 -0.58
CA SER A 24 -17.35 6.82 -0.23
C SER A 24 -17.16 5.30 -0.26
N ASP A 25 -17.22 4.71 -1.45
CA ASP A 25 -17.29 3.24 -1.66
C ASP A 25 -15.90 2.66 -1.96
N GLY A 26 -15.01 3.48 -2.53
CA GLY A 26 -13.73 3.05 -3.06
C GLY A 26 -13.83 2.49 -4.48
N ILE A 27 -12.68 2.14 -5.05
CA ILE A 27 -12.59 1.54 -6.38
C ILE A 27 -12.13 0.10 -6.23
N THR A 28 -12.88 -0.83 -6.81
CA THR A 28 -12.56 -2.26 -6.77
C THR A 28 -11.91 -2.73 -8.08
N TYR A 29 -10.79 -3.41 -7.95
CA TYR A 29 -10.04 -4.05 -9.03
C TYR A 29 -9.98 -5.55 -8.80
N ALA A 30 -10.29 -6.33 -9.83
CA ALA A 30 -10.05 -7.77 -9.82
C ALA A 30 -8.57 -8.01 -10.12
N VAL A 31 -7.82 -8.48 -9.12
CA VAL A 31 -6.38 -8.73 -9.22
C VAL A 31 -6.06 -10.10 -8.61
N ARG A 32 -4.88 -10.63 -8.89
CA ARG A 32 -4.44 -11.89 -8.30
C ARG A 32 -3.45 -11.63 -7.18
N TYR A 33 -3.72 -12.17 -6.00
CA TYR A 33 -2.81 -12.06 -4.87
C TYR A 33 -1.70 -13.10 -5.00
N ILE A 34 -0.45 -12.65 -5.15
CA ILE A 34 0.68 -13.56 -5.32
C ILE A 34 1.28 -13.92 -3.96
N GLY A 35 1.37 -12.97 -3.03
CA GLY A 35 1.86 -13.22 -1.69
C GLY A 35 2.33 -11.96 -0.98
N CYS A 36 2.92 -12.13 0.20
CA CYS A 36 3.53 -11.04 0.94
C CYS A 36 4.92 -11.40 1.46
N MET A 37 5.74 -10.38 1.70
CA MET A 37 7.06 -10.53 2.29
C MET A 37 7.23 -9.53 3.43
N GLU A 38 7.79 -9.97 4.54
CA GLU A 38 8.05 -9.10 5.68
C GLU A 38 9.14 -8.08 5.35
N VAL A 39 8.92 -6.85 5.79
CA VAL A 39 9.82 -5.71 5.60
C VAL A 39 10.44 -5.38 6.96
N LEU A 40 11.73 -5.69 7.10
CA LEU A 40 12.50 -5.51 8.33
C LEU A 40 12.95 -4.04 8.51
N THR A 41 13.22 -3.35 7.40
CA THR A 41 13.70 -1.96 7.43
C THR A 41 12.56 -0.97 7.18
N SER A 42 12.47 0.08 8.00
CA SER A 42 11.45 1.12 7.81
C SER A 42 11.67 1.87 6.49
N MET A 43 10.63 1.96 5.66
CA MET A 43 10.68 2.70 4.39
C MET A 43 11.12 4.16 4.59
N LYS A 44 10.79 4.79 5.74
CA LYS A 44 11.21 6.16 6.06
C LYS A 44 12.73 6.35 6.14
N LYS A 45 13.49 5.29 6.43
CA LYS A 45 14.96 5.32 6.51
C LYS A 45 15.65 5.12 5.16
N LEU A 46 14.90 4.71 4.14
CA LEU A 46 15.43 4.39 2.82
C LEU A 46 15.17 5.53 1.85
N ASP A 47 16.12 5.77 0.96
CA ASP A 47 15.97 6.70 -0.18
C ASP A 47 14.95 6.18 -1.19
N PHE A 48 14.41 7.09 -2.01
CA PHE A 48 13.37 6.76 -2.99
C PHE A 48 13.80 5.64 -3.96
N GLU A 49 15.05 5.67 -4.41
CA GLU A 49 15.62 4.62 -5.27
C GLU A 49 15.63 3.27 -4.57
N THR A 50 16.11 3.22 -3.32
CA THR A 50 16.15 2.00 -2.52
C THR A 50 14.76 1.45 -2.23
N ARG A 51 13.75 2.31 -1.97
CA ARG A 51 12.34 1.88 -1.80
C ARG A 51 11.80 1.21 -3.05
N SER A 52 12.10 1.77 -4.21
CA SER A 52 11.72 1.19 -5.50
C SER A 52 12.41 -0.15 -5.72
N GLN A 53 13.70 -0.27 -5.38
CA GLN A 53 14.42 -1.54 -5.45
C GLN A 53 13.88 -2.60 -4.48
N VAL A 54 13.47 -2.21 -3.25
CA VAL A 54 12.81 -3.11 -2.29
C VAL A 54 11.50 -3.66 -2.85
N ALA A 55 10.65 -2.83 -3.43
CA ALA A 55 9.41 -3.27 -4.05
C ALA A 55 9.66 -4.26 -5.19
N LYS A 56 10.61 -3.93 -6.08
CA LYS A 56 11.03 -4.76 -7.21
C LYS A 56 11.62 -6.11 -6.78
N GLU A 57 12.42 -6.11 -5.72
CA GLU A 57 13.00 -7.33 -5.15
C GLU A 57 11.93 -8.20 -4.49
N CYS A 58 10.98 -7.59 -3.79
CA CYS A 58 9.84 -8.30 -3.21
C CYS A 58 9.02 -9.01 -4.30
N ILE A 59 8.68 -8.30 -5.39
CA ILE A 59 7.98 -8.89 -6.54
C ILE A 59 8.76 -10.08 -7.09
N ALA A 60 10.05 -9.91 -7.35
CA ALA A 60 10.89 -10.96 -7.91
C ALA A 60 10.93 -12.21 -7.02
N ARG A 61 11.12 -12.05 -5.70
CA ARG A 61 11.17 -13.19 -4.77
C ARG A 61 9.83 -13.88 -4.58
N VAL A 62 8.74 -13.12 -4.50
CA VAL A 62 7.39 -13.67 -4.34
C VAL A 62 6.96 -14.39 -5.63
N CYS A 63 7.27 -13.84 -6.81
CA CYS A 63 7.02 -14.50 -8.09
C CYS A 63 7.86 -15.77 -8.27
N ALA A 64 9.12 -15.76 -7.83
CA ALA A 64 9.97 -16.94 -7.85
C ALA A 64 9.43 -18.04 -6.91
N ALA A 65 8.95 -17.67 -5.72
CA ALA A 65 8.31 -18.60 -4.79
C ALA A 65 6.95 -19.11 -5.29
N ALA A 66 6.23 -18.33 -6.08
CA ALA A 66 4.97 -18.72 -6.70
C ALA A 66 5.14 -19.61 -7.95
N GLY A 67 6.39 -19.81 -8.42
CA GLY A 67 6.67 -20.51 -9.68
C GLY A 67 6.25 -19.74 -10.94
N LEU A 68 5.86 -18.46 -10.81
CA LEU A 68 5.47 -17.58 -11.92
C LEU A 68 6.68 -17.03 -12.68
N ARG A 69 7.86 -17.05 -12.05
CA ARG A 69 9.13 -16.70 -12.69
C ARG A 69 10.21 -17.70 -12.31
N SER A 70 11.07 -17.99 -13.28
CA SER A 70 12.34 -18.68 -12.98
C SER A 70 13.18 -17.75 -12.11
N ALA A 71 13.89 -18.28 -11.11
CA ALA A 71 14.79 -17.50 -10.28
C ALA A 71 15.91 -16.93 -11.15
N ASP A 72 15.70 -15.73 -11.70
CA ASP A 72 16.67 -15.00 -12.50
C ASP A 72 17.89 -14.70 -11.64
N LYS A 73 18.85 -15.64 -11.66
CA LYS A 73 20.08 -15.66 -10.86
C LYS A 73 21.05 -14.52 -11.19
N LYS A 74 20.65 -13.57 -12.05
CA LYS A 74 21.49 -12.53 -12.64
C LYS A 74 20.99 -11.11 -12.39
N ARG A 75 20.01 -10.92 -11.51
CA ARG A 75 19.53 -9.58 -11.17
C ARG A 75 20.47 -8.93 -10.15
N ARG A 76 21.05 -7.76 -10.48
CA ARG A 76 21.79 -6.93 -9.52
C ARG A 76 20.80 -6.32 -8.53
N VAL A 77 20.61 -6.99 -7.40
CA VAL A 77 19.86 -6.45 -6.26
C VAL A 77 20.85 -5.66 -5.41
N SER A 78 20.47 -4.45 -4.98
CA SER A 78 21.27 -3.77 -3.97
C SER A 78 21.21 -4.55 -2.65
N GLN A 79 22.34 -4.73 -2.00
CA GLN A 79 22.40 -5.42 -0.71
C GLN A 79 21.50 -4.74 0.33
N ALA A 80 21.30 -3.42 0.23
CA ALA A 80 20.36 -2.67 1.05
C ALA A 80 18.90 -3.10 0.83
N ALA A 81 18.46 -3.30 -0.42
CA ALA A 81 17.11 -3.78 -0.70
C ALA A 81 16.91 -5.24 -0.27
N ALA A 82 17.94 -6.08 -0.45
CA ALA A 82 17.92 -7.47 -0.01
C ALA A 82 17.85 -7.61 1.52
N SER A 83 18.58 -6.78 2.26
CA SER A 83 18.58 -6.75 3.73
C SER A 83 17.33 -6.10 4.33
N ALA A 84 16.60 -5.29 3.54
CA ALA A 84 15.36 -4.66 3.99
C ALA A 84 14.19 -5.65 4.06
N LEU A 85 14.30 -6.79 3.37
CA LEU A 85 13.27 -7.82 3.26
C LEU A 85 13.67 -9.08 4.04
N ALA A 86 12.68 -9.80 4.55
CA ALA A 86 12.92 -11.11 5.15
C ALA A 86 13.41 -12.14 4.13
N ALA A 87 14.07 -13.18 4.65
CA ALA A 87 14.64 -14.25 3.84
C ALA A 87 13.57 -15.12 3.15
N LYS A 88 12.38 -15.24 3.74
CA LYS A 88 11.30 -16.10 3.22
C LYS A 88 10.01 -15.31 2.96
N PRO A 89 9.40 -15.43 1.77
CA PRO A 89 8.06 -14.91 1.52
C PRO A 89 6.99 -15.74 2.24
N ARG A 90 5.88 -15.11 2.58
CA ARG A 90 4.66 -15.76 3.05
C ARG A 90 3.70 -15.92 1.87
N MET A 91 3.40 -17.17 1.55
CA MET A 91 2.57 -17.56 0.40
C MET A 91 1.14 -17.97 0.82
N ALA A 92 0.67 -17.50 1.99
CA ALA A 92 -0.70 -17.75 2.43
C ALA A 92 -1.69 -17.12 1.42
N HIS A 93 -2.70 -17.86 0.97
CA HIS A 93 -3.64 -17.43 -0.10
C HIS A 93 -2.98 -17.04 -1.44
N SER A 94 -1.72 -17.42 -1.67
CA SER A 94 -1.02 -17.14 -2.93
C SER A 94 -1.76 -17.74 -4.13
N GLY A 95 -1.76 -17.01 -5.24
CA GLY A 95 -2.43 -17.39 -6.46
C GLY A 95 -3.96 -17.20 -6.45
N SER A 96 -4.55 -16.74 -5.34
CA SER A 96 -6.00 -16.51 -5.25
C SER A 96 -6.41 -15.23 -5.96
N ASN A 97 -7.55 -15.26 -6.65
CA ASN A 97 -8.13 -14.05 -7.22
C ASN A 97 -8.82 -13.24 -6.12
N VAL A 98 -8.45 -11.97 -6.00
CA VAL A 98 -8.94 -11.06 -4.96
C VAL A 98 -9.52 -9.78 -5.57
N ALA A 99 -10.59 -9.28 -4.98
CA ALA A 99 -11.07 -7.92 -5.14
C ALA A 99 -10.22 -6.98 -4.29
N LEU A 100 -9.36 -6.20 -4.93
CA LEU A 100 -8.64 -5.08 -4.33
C LEU A 100 -9.55 -3.85 -4.33
N THR A 101 -10.06 -3.46 -3.17
CA THR A 101 -10.85 -2.24 -3.00
C THR A 101 -10.00 -1.15 -2.36
N VAL A 102 -9.79 -0.05 -3.08
CA VAL A 102 -9.00 1.11 -2.65
C VAL A 102 -9.92 2.28 -2.34
N SER A 103 -9.94 2.72 -1.07
CA SER A 103 -10.71 3.88 -0.61
C SER A 103 -9.81 4.84 0.16
N SER A 104 -10.26 6.08 0.40
CA SER A 104 -9.51 7.05 1.24
C SER A 104 -9.30 6.56 2.68
N ARG A 105 -10.12 5.59 3.13
CA ARG A 105 -10.08 5.07 4.50
C ARG A 105 -9.14 3.87 4.62
N ALA A 106 -9.24 2.91 3.70
CA ALA A 106 -8.53 1.65 3.75
C ALA A 106 -8.37 1.00 2.36
N ILE A 107 -7.38 0.12 2.26
CA ILE A 107 -7.22 -0.86 1.20
C ILE A 107 -7.70 -2.21 1.73
N THR A 108 -8.63 -2.83 1.03
CA THR A 108 -9.20 -4.15 1.39
C THR A 108 -8.93 -5.14 0.27
N LEU A 109 -8.42 -6.31 0.63
CA LEU A 109 -8.29 -7.48 -0.22
C LEU A 109 -9.34 -8.49 0.20
N ALA A 110 -10.30 -8.77 -0.66
CA ALA A 110 -11.30 -9.82 -0.43
C ALA A 110 -11.15 -10.92 -1.48
N ALA A 111 -11.20 -12.19 -1.09
CA ALA A 111 -11.20 -13.30 -2.04
C ALA A 111 -12.45 -13.20 -2.93
N LEU A 112 -12.27 -13.29 -4.26
CA LEU A 112 -13.42 -13.37 -5.17
C LEU A 112 -14.20 -14.67 -4.95
N GLU A 113 -13.48 -15.72 -4.58
CA GLU A 113 -14.03 -17.01 -4.20
C GLU A 113 -14.44 -16.94 -2.71
N GLY A 114 -15.71 -16.66 -2.44
CA GLY A 114 -16.29 -16.65 -1.09
C GLY A 114 -16.44 -15.28 -0.42
N GLY A 115 -15.85 -14.21 -0.96
CA GLY A 115 -16.00 -12.85 -0.43
C GLY A 115 -15.30 -12.60 0.91
N GLU A 116 -14.51 -13.56 1.39
CA GLU A 116 -13.79 -13.44 2.66
C GLU A 116 -12.72 -12.34 2.57
N THR A 117 -12.61 -11.50 3.58
CA THR A 117 -11.55 -10.48 3.64
C THR A 117 -10.21 -11.13 3.97
N VAL A 118 -9.35 -11.26 2.96
CA VAL A 118 -7.98 -11.78 3.08
C VAL A 118 -7.10 -10.83 3.89
N ALA A 119 -7.22 -9.52 3.62
CA ALA A 119 -6.48 -8.50 4.34
C ALA A 119 -7.19 -7.15 4.29
N ARG A 120 -7.03 -6.35 5.35
CA ARG A 120 -7.50 -4.98 5.40
C ARG A 120 -6.44 -4.10 6.04
N HIS A 121 -6.07 -3.04 5.34
CA HIS A 121 -5.07 -2.08 5.76
C HIS A 121 -5.64 -0.67 5.73
N ASP A 122 -5.69 0.00 6.89
CA ASP A 122 -6.07 1.40 6.93
C ASP A 122 -5.09 2.23 6.09
N MET A 123 -5.60 3.20 5.34
CA MET A 123 -4.79 4.04 4.46
C MET A 123 -3.61 4.72 5.18
N PRO A 124 -3.74 5.21 6.44
CA PRO A 124 -2.61 5.75 7.19
C PRO A 124 -1.50 4.73 7.53
N ARG A 125 -1.79 3.43 7.46
CA ARG A 125 -0.81 2.35 7.69
C ARG A 125 -0.08 1.94 6.41
N VAL A 126 -0.62 2.28 5.25
CA VAL A 126 0.04 2.10 3.95
C VAL A 126 1.16 3.12 3.85
N SER A 127 2.37 2.65 3.54
CA SER A 127 3.59 3.48 3.59
C SER A 127 4.17 3.78 2.21
N PHE A 128 4.00 2.88 1.25
CA PHE A 128 4.59 2.99 -0.08
C PHE A 128 3.85 2.07 -1.06
N ALA A 129 3.77 2.47 -2.32
CA ALA A 129 3.28 1.63 -3.40
C ALA A 129 4.13 1.87 -4.65
N SER A 130 4.46 0.81 -5.37
CA SER A 130 5.27 0.87 -6.59
C SER A 130 5.01 -0.33 -7.49
N GLY A 131 5.29 -0.16 -8.78
CA GLY A 131 5.22 -1.23 -9.77
C GLY A 131 6.51 -2.05 -9.85
N GLY A 132 6.46 -3.12 -10.64
CA GLY A 132 7.66 -3.87 -11.03
C GLY A 132 8.53 -3.18 -12.09
N ASP A 133 9.47 -3.93 -12.63
CA ASP A 133 10.35 -3.50 -13.73
C ASP A 133 9.72 -3.76 -15.10
N ALA A 134 10.48 -3.51 -16.18
CA ALA A 134 10.04 -3.76 -17.55
C ALA A 134 9.52 -5.20 -17.77
N ASP A 135 10.08 -6.19 -17.07
CA ASP A 135 9.64 -7.60 -17.14
C ASP A 135 8.49 -7.93 -16.17
N SER A 136 8.04 -6.98 -15.36
CA SER A 136 7.04 -7.19 -14.29
C SER A 136 6.09 -6.02 -14.18
N LEU A 137 5.74 -5.43 -15.34
CA LEU A 137 4.89 -4.23 -15.44
C LEU A 137 3.46 -4.49 -14.94
N ASP A 138 3.01 -5.74 -15.01
CA ASP A 138 1.69 -6.16 -14.53
C ASP A 138 1.66 -6.40 -13.00
N PHE A 139 2.80 -6.31 -12.31
CA PHE A 139 2.87 -6.51 -10.87
C PHE A 139 2.91 -5.20 -10.11
N VAL A 140 2.12 -5.15 -9.04
CA VAL A 140 2.05 -4.04 -8.08
C VAL A 140 2.48 -4.52 -6.71
N ALA A 141 3.34 -3.74 -6.07
CA ALA A 141 3.77 -3.95 -4.71
C ALA A 141 3.37 -2.76 -3.84
N TYR A 142 2.71 -3.02 -2.71
CA TYR A 142 2.45 -1.99 -1.71
C TYR A 142 2.89 -2.45 -0.32
N VAL A 143 3.41 -1.52 0.47
CA VAL A 143 3.88 -1.77 1.82
C VAL A 143 2.88 -1.24 2.82
N ALA A 144 2.40 -2.11 3.68
CA ALA A 144 1.45 -1.77 4.72
C ALA A 144 1.84 -2.38 6.07
N LYS A 145 1.36 -1.74 7.13
CA LYS A 145 1.42 -2.28 8.49
C LYS A 145 0.09 -2.92 8.85
N SER A 146 0.13 -4.08 9.48
CA SER A 146 -1.09 -4.71 9.99
C SER A 146 -1.57 -4.08 11.29
N ALA A 147 -2.85 -4.31 11.60
CA ALA A 147 -3.47 -3.88 12.84
C ALA A 147 -2.86 -4.62 14.06
N PRO A 148 -2.76 -3.96 15.24
CA PRO A 148 -2.34 -4.62 16.48
C PRO A 148 -3.26 -5.82 16.81
N PRO A 149 -2.77 -6.87 17.50
CA PRO A 149 -1.63 -6.88 18.44
C PRO A 149 -0.26 -7.24 17.86
N ALA A 150 -0.18 -7.77 16.64
CA ALA A 150 1.09 -8.03 15.96
C ALA A 150 1.33 -6.96 14.89
N GLU A 151 2.00 -5.85 15.25
CA GLU A 151 2.41 -4.82 14.29
C GLU A 151 3.50 -5.41 13.35
N TRP A 152 3.05 -6.11 12.31
CA TRP A 152 3.93 -6.64 11.28
C TRP A 152 3.89 -5.75 10.05
N ARG A 153 5.05 -5.54 9.43
CA ARG A 153 5.21 -4.72 8.23
C ARG A 153 5.51 -5.61 7.06
N ALA A 154 4.76 -5.42 6.00
CA ALA A 154 4.82 -6.32 4.87
C ALA A 154 4.66 -5.60 3.56
N CYS A 155 5.34 -6.12 2.56
CA CYS A 155 5.14 -5.80 1.17
C CYS A 155 4.20 -6.86 0.58
N TYR A 156 3.06 -6.42 0.08
CA TYR A 156 2.05 -7.25 -0.57
C TYR A 156 2.22 -7.13 -2.07
N VAL A 157 2.27 -8.27 -2.76
CA VAL A 157 2.45 -8.35 -4.21
C VAL A 157 1.16 -8.83 -4.86
N LEU A 158 0.70 -8.04 -5.81
CA LEU A 158 -0.52 -8.26 -6.59
C LEU A 158 -0.17 -8.30 -8.07
N GLU A 159 -0.76 -9.22 -8.81
CA GLU A 159 -0.71 -9.29 -10.26
C GLU A 159 -2.00 -8.69 -10.83
N CYS A 160 -1.82 -7.68 -11.67
CA CYS A 160 -2.88 -6.91 -12.31
C CYS A 160 -2.79 -7.13 -13.82
N GLY A 161 -3.64 -8.00 -14.37
CA GLY A 161 -3.67 -8.23 -15.82
C GLY A 161 -4.11 -6.99 -16.60
N GLY A 162 -3.72 -6.92 -17.88
CA GLY A 162 -4.29 -5.95 -18.83
C GLY A 162 -3.89 -4.49 -18.59
N ARG A 163 -2.66 -4.22 -18.11
CA ARG A 163 -2.13 -2.87 -17.84
C ARG A 163 -2.83 -2.12 -16.68
N LEU A 164 -3.65 -2.81 -15.89
CA LEU A 164 -4.32 -2.25 -14.72
C LEU A 164 -3.34 -1.85 -13.60
N ALA A 165 -2.12 -2.37 -13.61
CA ALA A 165 -1.11 -2.09 -12.58
C ALA A 165 -0.87 -0.59 -12.38
N GLN A 166 -0.78 0.19 -13.46
CA GLN A 166 -0.58 1.64 -13.38
C GLN A 166 -1.80 2.35 -12.78
N ASP A 167 -3.01 1.92 -13.15
CA ASP A 167 -4.26 2.48 -12.64
C ASP A 167 -4.43 2.19 -11.15
N VAL A 168 -4.07 0.98 -10.72
CA VAL A 168 -4.08 0.59 -9.31
C VAL A 168 -3.11 1.45 -8.51
N ILE A 169 -1.86 1.62 -8.98
CA ILE A 169 -0.85 2.45 -8.30
C ILE A 169 -1.31 3.91 -8.22
N ALA A 170 -1.85 4.45 -9.31
CA ALA A 170 -2.37 5.81 -9.36
C ALA A 170 -3.55 6.00 -8.40
N THR A 171 -4.46 5.03 -8.32
CA THR A 171 -5.61 5.07 -7.42
C THR A 171 -5.20 5.00 -5.95
N ILE A 172 -4.20 4.16 -5.62
CA ILE A 172 -3.61 4.13 -4.27
C ILE A 172 -2.96 5.49 -3.94
N GLY A 173 -2.21 6.07 -4.90
CA GLY A 173 -1.60 7.39 -4.75
C GLY A 173 -2.63 8.50 -4.52
N GLN A 174 -3.73 8.49 -5.27
CA GLN A 174 -4.84 9.43 -5.10
C GLN A 174 -5.50 9.28 -3.73
N ALA A 175 -5.79 8.04 -3.31
CA ALA A 175 -6.41 7.77 -2.02
C ALA A 175 -5.52 8.19 -0.85
N PHE A 176 -4.20 8.01 -0.99
CA PHE A 176 -3.22 8.49 -0.04
C PHE A 176 -3.20 10.03 0.02
N GLU A 177 -3.23 10.72 -1.12
CA GLU A 177 -3.28 12.19 -1.19
C GLU A 177 -4.57 12.74 -0.57
N LEU A 178 -5.72 12.14 -0.88
CA LEU A 178 -7.02 12.52 -0.31
C LEU A 178 -7.01 12.36 1.20
N ARG A 179 -6.52 11.22 1.71
CA ARG A 179 -6.48 10.98 3.14
C ARG A 179 -5.51 11.92 3.85
N PHE A 180 -4.38 12.25 3.21
CA PHE A 180 -3.43 13.22 3.73
C PHE A 180 -4.04 14.63 3.79
N LYS A 181 -4.77 15.04 2.75
CA LYS A 181 -5.52 16.30 2.73
C LYS A 181 -6.59 16.35 3.82
N GLU A 182 -7.34 15.27 4.04
CA GLU A 182 -8.32 15.17 5.13
C GLU A 182 -7.66 15.30 6.50
N PHE A 183 -6.49 14.67 6.70
CA PHE A 183 -5.72 14.77 7.94
C PHE A 183 -5.26 16.22 8.22
N LEU A 184 -4.91 16.98 7.18
CA LEU A 184 -4.51 18.38 7.30
C LEU A 184 -5.70 19.35 7.45
N THR A 185 -6.84 19.06 6.83
CA THR A 185 -8.01 19.96 6.77
C THR A 185 -9.02 19.74 7.89
N LYS A 186 -9.04 18.56 8.51
CA LYS A 186 -9.85 18.25 9.71
C LYS A 186 -8.95 17.65 10.79
N PRO A 187 -8.39 18.46 11.71
CA PRO A 187 -7.83 17.93 12.95
C PRO A 187 -8.94 17.52 13.92
N SER A 188 -9.91 16.71 13.50
CA SER A 188 -10.88 16.11 14.43
C SER A 188 -10.32 14.80 14.97
N SER A 189 -9.68 14.92 16.13
CA SER A 189 -9.64 13.92 17.22
C SER A 189 -8.84 12.64 16.98
N VAL A 190 -7.56 12.75 16.60
CA VAL A 190 -6.59 11.71 16.99
C VAL A 190 -6.04 12.09 18.36
N ASN A 191 -6.77 11.69 19.41
CA ASN A 191 -6.33 11.80 20.79
C ASN A 191 -5.24 10.74 21.04
N ILE A 192 -4.02 10.97 20.53
CA ILE A 192 -2.81 10.27 20.96
C ILE A 192 -2.16 11.14 22.03
N ASN A 193 -2.72 11.06 23.24
CA ASN A 193 -1.97 11.14 24.48
C ASN A 193 -2.93 10.89 25.65
N GLY A 194 -2.51 10.01 26.55
CA GLY A 194 -3.14 9.91 27.84
C GLY A 194 -2.98 11.22 28.59
N SER A 195 -4.07 11.93 28.80
CA SER A 195 -4.23 12.87 29.90
C SER A 195 -5.71 13.17 30.13
N ARG A 196 -6.06 13.15 31.41
CA ARG A 196 -7.38 13.24 32.03
C ARG A 196 -8.32 14.22 31.35
N ALA A 197 -9.56 13.78 31.15
CA ALA A 197 -10.71 14.65 31.02
C ALA A 197 -10.77 15.59 32.22
N LEU A 198 -10.63 16.89 31.98
CA LEU A 198 -11.09 17.93 32.89
C LEU A 198 -12.31 18.57 32.23
N CYS A 199 -13.47 18.26 32.83
CA CYS A 199 -14.75 18.87 32.56
C CYS A 199 -14.63 20.38 32.76
N GLY A 200 -14.95 21.15 31.71
CA GLY A 200 -15.25 22.57 31.83
C GLY A 200 -16.73 22.73 32.16
N GLY A 201 -17.02 23.28 33.33
CA GLY A 201 -18.32 23.86 33.67
C GLY A 201 -18.10 25.32 34.04
N GLY A 202 -18.43 26.23 33.11
CA GLY A 202 -18.50 27.66 33.39
C GLY A 202 -19.83 28.03 34.06
N GLY A 203 -19.86 29.18 34.72
CA GLY A 203 -21.09 29.80 35.21
C GLY A 203 -20.78 30.99 36.09
N GLY A 204 -20.89 32.18 35.51
CA GLY A 204 -20.79 33.45 36.24
C GLY A 204 -22.00 33.73 37.13
N GLY A 205 -21.76 34.64 38.07
CA GLY A 205 -22.69 35.26 39.01
C GLY A 205 -21.89 36.19 39.89
#